data_AF-A0A2D8N5C7-F1
#
_entry.id   AF-A0A2D8N5C7-F1
#
_cell.length_a   1.000
_cell.length_b   1.000
_cell.length_c   1.000
_cell.angle_alpha   90.00
_cell.angle_beta   90.00
_cell.angle_gamma   90.00
#
_symmetry.space_group_name_H-M   'P 1'
#
loop_
_entity.id
_entity.type
_entity.pdbx_description
1 polymer ?
#
loop_
_entity_poly.entity_id
_entity_poly.type
_entity_poly.pdbx_seq_one_letter_code
_entity_poly.pdbx_strand_id
1 'polypeptide(L)'
;MSTLALLISYFFVVAHAAEAPAAEAPATEEVPRQATILIDSSIIDRAMDVVAEKFSGSAQIQEEISRLANEASSTYEEFKRANDNLESLLVLNAGFRKSISIQEQQIRTLDESIAGVEEVTREIPILMEKMLSSMEQFIEMDYPFHVDERANRIQFARDAIDNPDVSIAEKFRQVLVMYQTETSYGRTIETYPDTITIGGVELDVEIARI
;
A
#
# COMPACT_ATOMS: atom_id res chain seq x y z
N MET A 1 45.01 22.58 6.13
CA MET A 1 45.61 23.33 5.02
C MET A 1 45.30 24.80 5.27
N SER A 2 46.25 25.56 5.84
CA SER A 2 47.04 26.60 5.13
C SER A 2 46.11 27.71 4.62
N THR A 3 46.11 28.96 5.13
CA THR A 3 47.19 29.96 5.05
C THR A 3 46.87 31.24 5.85
N LEU A 4 47.88 31.75 6.55
CA LEU A 4 48.26 33.13 6.96
C LEU A 4 47.50 34.39 6.42
N ALA A 5 47.29 35.40 7.29
CA ALA A 5 47.50 36.87 7.10
C ALA A 5 46.80 37.65 8.26
N LEU A 6 47.44 38.11 9.34
CA LEU A 6 48.38 39.24 9.53
C LEU A 6 47.76 40.62 9.23
N LEU A 7 47.46 41.39 10.29
CA LEU A 7 47.31 42.85 10.24
C LEU A 7 47.66 43.46 11.63
N ILE A 8 48.91 43.88 11.78
CA ILE A 8 49.38 44.79 12.84
C ILE A 8 49.62 46.15 12.18
N SER A 9 49.20 47.18 12.91
CA SER A 9 49.33 48.62 12.68
C SER A 9 50.61 49.13 12.01
N TYR A 10 50.49 50.19 11.22
CA TYR A 10 51.47 51.28 11.25
C TYR A 10 50.85 52.62 10.83
N PHE A 11 50.88 53.60 11.73
CA PHE A 11 50.61 55.00 11.48
C PHE A 11 51.94 55.76 11.50
N PHE A 12 52.11 56.65 10.52
CA PHE A 12 52.96 57.84 10.52
C PHE A 12 54.49 57.78 10.33
N VAL A 13 54.86 58.38 9.20
CA VAL A 13 55.78 59.51 9.02
C VAL A 13 57.23 59.32 8.55
N VAL A 14 57.48 60.10 7.50
CA VAL A 14 58.68 60.38 6.73
C VAL A 14 59.62 61.30 7.50
N ALA A 15 60.92 61.00 7.52
CA ALA A 15 61.99 61.90 7.04
C ALA A 15 63.35 61.31 7.38
N HIS A 16 64.20 61.31 6.36
CA HIS A 16 65.56 60.77 6.34
C HIS A 16 66.52 61.97 6.29
N ALA A 17 67.37 62.14 7.31
CA ALA A 17 68.61 62.92 7.31
C ALA A 17 69.34 62.55 8.62
N ALA A 18 70.31 61.63 8.58
CA ALA A 18 71.73 61.88 8.30
C ALA A 18 72.44 62.59 9.47
N GLU A 19 73.25 61.84 10.23
CA GLU A 19 74.41 62.42 10.92
C GLU A 19 75.44 61.32 11.29
N ALA A 20 76.70 61.53 10.91
CA ALA A 20 77.88 61.00 11.56
C ALA A 20 78.93 62.15 11.57
N PRO A 21 79.32 62.71 12.73
CA PRO A 21 80.16 63.91 12.80
C PRO A 21 81.62 63.60 13.20
N ALA A 22 82.52 64.55 12.92
CA ALA A 22 83.91 64.52 13.40
C ALA A 22 84.25 65.80 14.20
N ALA A 23 84.69 65.57 15.44
CA ALA A 23 85.65 66.30 16.29
C ALA A 23 85.36 67.76 16.74
N GLU A 24 85.13 67.93 18.06
CA GLU A 24 85.98 68.68 19.02
C GLU A 24 85.37 68.64 20.45
N ALA A 25 86.21 68.76 21.49
CA ALA A 25 85.86 68.73 22.93
C ALA A 25 86.40 70.03 23.61
N PRO A 26 86.25 70.32 24.93
CA PRO A 26 85.29 69.91 25.98
C PRO A 26 84.69 71.10 26.80
N ALA A 27 83.60 70.91 27.57
CA ALA A 27 83.31 71.61 28.85
C ALA A 27 81.96 71.19 29.47
N THR A 28 81.89 71.30 30.79
CA THR A 28 80.91 70.83 31.79
C THR A 28 79.57 71.59 31.87
N GLU A 29 78.63 71.03 32.66
CA GLU A 29 77.40 71.63 33.25
C GLU A 29 76.18 71.71 32.30
N GLU A 30 74.95 71.30 32.60
CA GLU A 30 74.18 71.07 33.84
C GLU A 30 72.98 70.12 33.52
N VAL A 31 72.54 69.32 34.48
CA VAL A 31 71.32 68.49 34.36
C VAL A 31 70.08 69.32 34.72
N PRO A 32 69.05 69.47 33.86
CA PRO A 32 67.72 69.82 34.32
C PRO A 32 66.90 68.57 34.60
N ARG A 33 66.24 68.57 35.76
CA ARG A 33 65.35 67.52 36.27
C ARG A 33 64.07 67.35 35.45
N GLN A 34 63.73 66.07 35.27
CA GLN A 34 62.41 65.43 35.47
C GLN A 34 61.25 65.75 34.51
N ALA A 35 60.79 64.69 33.84
CA ALA A 35 59.47 64.14 34.12
C ALA A 35 59.49 62.62 33.89
N THR A 36 59.83 61.84 34.92
CA THR A 36 59.38 60.45 34.96
C THR A 36 57.86 60.51 35.05
N ILE A 37 57.15 60.16 33.98
CA ILE A 37 55.72 59.89 34.07
C ILE A 37 55.60 58.67 34.98
N LEU A 38 55.32 58.92 36.26
CA LEU A 38 54.97 57.89 37.21
C LEU A 38 53.55 57.44 36.85
N ILE A 39 53.45 56.49 35.91
CA ILE A 39 52.18 55.82 35.65
C ILE A 39 51.84 55.05 36.92
N ASP A 40 50.79 55.45 37.61
CA ASP A 40 50.26 54.74 38.77
C ASP A 40 49.81 53.35 38.32
N SER A 41 50.64 52.33 38.59
CA SER A 41 50.36 50.95 38.18
C SER A 41 49.04 50.44 38.75
N SER A 42 48.59 50.99 39.89
CA SER A 42 47.34 50.59 40.54
C SER A 42 46.09 50.92 39.71
N ILE A 43 46.14 51.95 38.86
CA ILE A 43 45.04 52.32 37.95
C ILE A 43 44.99 51.34 36.77
N ILE A 44 46.14 50.92 36.26
CA ILE A 44 46.22 49.89 35.22
C ILE A 44 45.79 48.54 35.79
N ASP A 45 46.23 48.17 36.99
CA ASP A 45 45.84 46.93 37.65
C ASP A 45 44.32 46.88 37.87
N ARG A 46 43.72 47.96 38.39
CA ARG A 46 42.25 48.06 38.54
C ARG A 46 41.51 48.01 37.21
N ALA A 47 42.04 48.65 36.16
CA ALA A 47 41.45 48.56 34.82
C ALA A 47 41.54 47.14 34.26
N MET A 48 42.64 46.43 34.50
CA MET A 48 42.83 45.04 34.09
C MET A 48 41.91 44.08 34.86
N ASP A 49 41.68 44.31 36.15
CA ASP A 49 40.73 43.53 36.97
C ASP A 49 39.29 43.68 36.46
N VAL A 50 38.83 44.92 36.20
CA VAL A 50 37.49 45.19 35.63
C VAL A 50 37.35 44.56 34.25
N VAL A 51 38.41 44.59 33.45
CA VAL A 51 38.44 43.96 32.12
C VAL A 51 38.39 42.43 32.24
N ALA A 52 39.13 41.83 33.18
CA ALA A 52 39.12 40.40 33.43
C ALA A 52 37.76 39.91 33.94
N GLU A 53 37.15 40.65 34.86
CA GLU A 53 35.79 40.36 35.36
C GLU A 53 34.77 40.43 34.22
N LYS A 54 34.82 41.48 33.38
CA LYS A 54 33.96 41.59 32.20
C LYS A 54 34.18 40.46 31.21
N PHE A 55 35.42 40.07 30.92
CA PHE A 55 35.69 38.93 30.05
C PHE A 55 35.14 37.63 30.63
N SER A 56 35.23 37.42 31.95
CA SER A 56 34.66 36.24 32.62
C SER A 56 33.13 36.22 32.56
N GLY A 57 32.47 37.35 32.78
CA GLY A 57 31.01 37.47 32.68
C GLY A 57 30.50 37.35 31.24
N SER A 58 31.21 37.94 30.28
CA SER A 58 30.91 37.79 28.85
C SER A 58 31.09 36.34 28.38
N ALA A 59 32.08 35.61 28.89
CA ALA A 59 32.26 34.19 28.59
C ALA A 59 31.08 33.34 29.08
N GLN A 60 30.58 33.60 30.29
CA GLN A 60 29.40 32.91 30.84
C GLN A 60 28.13 33.19 30.02
N ILE A 61 27.87 34.45 29.67
CA ILE A 61 26.73 34.83 28.82
C ILE A 61 26.86 34.18 27.44
N GLN A 62 28.07 34.12 26.87
CA GLN A 62 28.30 33.47 25.59
C GLN A 62 28.03 31.96 25.67
N GLU A 63 28.37 31.29 26.77
CA GLU A 63 28.05 29.89 27.01
C GLU A 63 26.54 29.66 27.10
N GLU A 64 25.80 30.51 27.82
CA GLU A 64 24.34 30.46 27.89
C GLU A 64 23.68 30.70 26.53
N ILE A 65 24.15 31.69 25.77
CA ILE A 65 23.67 31.95 24.40
C ILE A 65 23.92 30.74 23.52
N SER A 66 25.11 30.14 23.59
CA SER A 66 25.44 28.93 22.83
C SER A 66 24.55 27.75 23.22
N ARG A 67 24.28 27.56 24.52
CA ARG A 67 23.36 26.52 25.00
C ARG A 67 21.94 26.74 24.47
N LEU A 68 21.40 27.95 24.60
CA LEU A 68 20.05 28.29 24.14
C LEU A 68 19.94 28.17 22.61
N ALA A 69 20.96 28.59 21.88
CA ALA A 69 21.01 28.45 20.42
C ALA A 69 20.99 26.96 20.00
N ASN A 70 21.75 26.10 20.69
CA ASN A 70 21.74 24.66 20.46
C ASN A 70 20.37 24.03 20.77
N GLU A 71 19.75 24.42 21.89
CA GLU A 71 18.42 23.94 22.29
C GLU A 71 17.33 24.37 21.30
N ALA A 72 17.36 25.64 20.86
CA ALA A 72 16.45 26.15 19.83
C ALA A 72 16.64 25.41 18.50
N SER A 73 17.88 25.15 18.09
CA SER A 73 18.19 24.38 16.88
C SER A 73 17.67 22.94 16.99
N SER A 74 17.89 22.27 18.13
CA SER A 74 17.40 20.91 18.38
C SER A 74 15.88 20.84 18.34
N THR A 75 15.21 21.77 19.03
CA THR A 75 13.74 21.84 19.07
C THR A 75 13.16 22.10 17.69
N TYR A 76 13.80 22.96 16.90
CA TYR A 76 13.37 23.23 15.52
C TYR A 76 13.52 22.00 14.62
N GLU A 77 14.61 21.23 14.77
CA GLU A 77 14.78 19.97 14.05
C GLU A 77 13.73 18.92 14.46
N GLU A 78 13.42 18.81 15.75
CA GLU A 78 12.37 17.92 16.25
C GLU A 78 11.00 18.32 15.71
N PHE A 79 10.67 19.61 15.74
CA PHE A 79 9.44 20.14 15.16
C PHE A 79 9.35 19.82 13.67
N LYS A 80 10.44 20.02 12.92
CA LYS A 80 10.47 19.70 11.49
C LYS A 80 10.21 18.21 11.25
N ARG A 81 10.89 17.31 11.97
CA ARG A 81 10.67 15.86 11.85
C ARG A 81 9.23 15.47 12.21
N ALA A 82 8.66 16.08 13.26
CA ALA A 82 7.28 15.84 13.65
C ALA A 82 6.28 16.32 12.59
N ASN A 83 6.54 17.46 11.97
CA ASN A 83 5.72 18.00 10.88
C ASN A 83 5.79 17.12 9.62
N ASP A 84 6.98 16.65 9.25
CA ASP A 84 7.17 15.74 8.11
C ASP A 84 6.43 14.41 8.35
N ASN A 85 6.49 13.89 9.58
CA ASN A 85 5.72 12.70 9.98
C ASN A 85 4.20 12.94 9.91
N LEU A 86 3.73 14.11 10.36
CA LEU A 86 2.33 14.48 10.28
C LEU A 86 1.85 14.51 8.82
N GLU A 87 2.60 15.12 7.93
CA GLU A 87 2.27 15.16 6.50
C GLU A 87 2.19 13.75 5.89
N SER A 88 3.17 12.89 6.21
CA SER A 88 3.17 11.49 5.79
C SER A 88 1.92 10.74 6.28
N LEU A 89 1.55 10.91 7.55
CA LEU A 89 0.36 10.29 8.14
C LEU A 89 -0.94 10.79 7.51
N LEU A 90 -1.02 12.07 7.15
CA LEU A 90 -2.20 12.64 6.47
C LEU A 90 -2.38 12.03 5.07
N VAL A 91 -1.29 11.90 4.31
CA VAL A 91 -1.31 11.25 2.98
C VAL A 91 -1.73 9.78 3.11
N LEU A 92 -1.18 9.06 4.07
CA LEU A 92 -1.56 7.66 4.35
C LEU A 92 -3.04 7.54 4.74
N ASN A 93 -3.54 8.42 5.63
CA ASN A 93 -4.94 8.40 6.03
C ASN A 93 -5.88 8.67 4.84
N ALA A 94 -5.54 9.63 3.98
CA ALA A 94 -6.28 9.89 2.75
C ALA A 94 -6.30 8.66 1.83
N GLY A 95 -5.16 7.95 1.70
CA GLY A 95 -5.06 6.68 1.00
C GLY A 95 -5.99 5.62 1.57
N PHE A 96 -5.98 5.42 2.89
CA PHE A 96 -6.87 4.45 3.55
C PHE A 96 -8.34 4.79 3.38
N ARG A 97 -8.73 6.07 3.50
CA ARG A 97 -10.12 6.50 3.26
C ARG A 97 -10.58 6.17 1.84
N LYS A 98 -9.72 6.39 0.84
CA LYS A 98 -10.00 6.02 -0.54
C LYS A 98 -10.16 4.50 -0.69
N SER A 99 -9.27 3.72 -0.10
CA SER A 99 -9.36 2.25 -0.13
C SER A 99 -10.62 1.72 0.57
N ILE A 100 -11.04 2.32 1.68
CA ILE A 100 -12.29 1.97 2.36
C ILE A 100 -13.48 2.25 1.45
N SER A 101 -13.54 3.43 0.83
CA SER A 101 -14.64 3.78 -0.08
C SER A 101 -14.75 2.82 -1.28
N ILE A 102 -13.61 2.38 -1.83
CA ILE A 102 -13.59 1.38 -2.91
C ILE A 102 -14.09 0.02 -2.41
N GLN A 103 -13.63 -0.42 -1.24
CA GLN A 103 -14.06 -1.69 -0.65
C GLN A 103 -15.56 -1.69 -0.32
N GLU A 104 -16.10 -0.59 0.22
CA GLU A 104 -17.54 -0.45 0.47
C GLU A 104 -18.36 -0.54 -0.83
N GLN A 105 -17.85 0.03 -1.92
CA GLN A 105 -18.50 -0.11 -3.22
C GLN A 105 -18.44 -1.55 -3.74
N GLN A 106 -17.29 -2.22 -3.58
CA GLN A 106 -17.14 -3.63 -3.95
C GLN A 106 -18.09 -4.54 -3.15
N ILE A 107 -18.24 -4.30 -1.84
CA ILE A 107 -19.17 -5.03 -0.98
C ILE A 107 -20.59 -4.87 -1.52
N ARG A 108 -21.04 -3.65 -1.82
CA ARG A 108 -22.39 -3.43 -2.38
C ARG A 108 -22.61 -4.18 -3.69
N THR A 109 -21.65 -4.15 -4.61
CA THR A 109 -21.75 -4.89 -5.88
C THR A 109 -21.77 -6.41 -5.67
N LEU A 110 -21.01 -6.91 -4.69
CA LEU A 110 -21.03 -8.33 -4.33
C LEU A 110 -22.38 -8.72 -3.70
N ASP A 111 -22.94 -7.90 -2.82
CA ASP A 111 -24.25 -8.14 -2.20
C ASP A 111 -25.36 -8.20 -3.27
N GLU A 112 -25.35 -7.28 -4.24
CA GLU A 112 -26.26 -7.31 -5.39
C GLU A 112 -26.10 -8.60 -6.21
N SER A 113 -24.86 -9.04 -6.43
CA SER A 113 -24.57 -10.28 -7.17
C SER A 113 -25.03 -11.52 -6.39
N ILE A 114 -24.85 -11.55 -5.07
CA ILE A 114 -25.32 -12.63 -4.19
C ILE A 114 -26.84 -12.71 -4.20
N ALA A 115 -27.53 -11.57 -4.07
CA ALA A 115 -28.99 -11.51 -4.13
C ALA A 115 -29.53 -12.07 -5.46
N GLY A 116 -28.90 -11.71 -6.58
CA GLY A 116 -29.24 -12.28 -7.89
C GLY A 116 -28.97 -13.79 -7.99
N VAL A 117 -27.89 -14.27 -7.38
CA VAL A 117 -27.58 -15.72 -7.31
C VAL A 117 -28.59 -16.47 -6.45
N GLU A 118 -29.09 -15.89 -5.35
CA GLU A 118 -30.10 -16.53 -4.48
C GLU A 118 -31.44 -16.75 -5.21
N GLU A 119 -31.85 -15.80 -6.05
CA GLU A 119 -33.02 -15.95 -6.93
C GLU A 119 -32.83 -17.11 -7.90
N VAL A 120 -31.72 -17.08 -8.67
CA VAL A 120 -31.40 -18.12 -9.66
C VAL A 120 -31.25 -19.50 -9.01
N THR A 121 -30.62 -19.58 -7.83
CA THR A 121 -30.40 -20.85 -7.11
C THR A 121 -31.71 -21.52 -6.70
N ARG A 122 -32.77 -20.75 -6.41
CA ARG A 122 -34.09 -21.30 -6.08
C ARG A 122 -34.88 -21.72 -7.31
N GLU A 123 -34.68 -21.04 -8.45
CA GLU A 123 -35.44 -21.31 -9.67
C GLU A 123 -34.90 -22.50 -10.48
N ILE A 124 -33.58 -22.72 -10.48
CA ILE A 124 -32.96 -23.80 -11.29
C ILE A 124 -33.51 -25.19 -10.95
N PRO A 125 -33.64 -25.62 -9.68
CA PRO A 125 -34.22 -26.93 -9.36
C PRO A 125 -35.65 -27.10 -9.87
N ILE A 126 -36.48 -26.05 -9.77
CA ILE A 126 -37.85 -26.06 -10.27
C ILE A 126 -37.86 -26.22 -11.80
N LEU A 127 -36.94 -25.56 -12.50
CA LEU A 127 -36.80 -25.71 -13.94
C LEU A 127 -36.35 -27.13 -14.32
N MET A 128 -35.37 -27.70 -13.62
CA MET A 128 -34.90 -29.07 -13.88
C MET A 128 -36.02 -30.10 -13.70
N GLU A 129 -36.85 -29.95 -12.67
CA GLU A 129 -38.04 -30.80 -12.48
C GLU A 129 -39.06 -30.65 -13.61
N LYS A 130 -39.33 -29.41 -14.06
CA LYS A 130 -40.21 -29.17 -15.21
C LYS A 130 -39.68 -29.80 -16.49
N MET A 131 -38.37 -29.73 -16.72
CA MET A 131 -37.72 -30.39 -17.86
C MET A 131 -37.87 -31.91 -17.78
N LEU A 132 -37.63 -32.50 -16.61
CA LEU A 132 -37.77 -33.94 -16.43
C LEU A 132 -39.21 -34.41 -16.62
N SER A 133 -40.18 -33.71 -16.04
CA SER A 133 -41.61 -34.00 -16.22
C SER A 133 -42.07 -33.83 -17.68
N SER A 134 -41.58 -32.80 -18.37
CA SER A 134 -41.85 -32.63 -19.80
C SER A 134 -41.27 -33.77 -20.64
N MET A 135 -40.13 -34.32 -20.24
CA MET A 135 -39.57 -35.48 -20.92
C MET A 135 -40.40 -36.74 -20.64
N GLU A 136 -40.78 -36.98 -19.39
CA GLU A 136 -41.64 -38.11 -19.00
C GLU A 136 -42.93 -38.12 -19.83
N GLN A 137 -43.59 -36.97 -19.98
CA GLN A 137 -44.75 -36.82 -20.86
C GLN A 137 -44.44 -37.10 -22.33
N PHE A 138 -43.28 -36.64 -22.83
CA PHE A 138 -42.86 -36.92 -24.19
C PHE A 138 -42.67 -38.42 -24.43
N ILE A 139 -42.06 -39.13 -23.48
CA ILE A 139 -41.85 -40.58 -23.54
C ILE A 139 -43.17 -41.35 -23.50
N GLU A 140 -44.12 -40.94 -22.64
CA GLU A 140 -45.44 -41.55 -22.53
C GLU A 140 -46.30 -41.37 -23.80
N MET A 141 -46.15 -40.25 -24.50
CA MET A 141 -46.86 -39.97 -25.74
C MET A 141 -46.21 -40.60 -26.98
N ASP A 142 -44.94 -41.00 -26.88
CA ASP A 142 -44.20 -41.61 -27.98
C ASP A 142 -44.47 -43.13 -28.06
N TYR A 143 -44.03 -43.76 -29.15
CA TYR A 143 -44.12 -45.20 -29.30
C TYR A 143 -43.32 -45.91 -28.18
N PRO A 144 -43.86 -47.00 -27.59
CA PRO A 144 -43.16 -47.73 -26.55
C PRO A 144 -41.96 -48.47 -27.15
N PHE A 145 -40.75 -48.02 -26.81
CA PHE A 145 -39.49 -48.71 -27.08
C PHE A 145 -38.53 -48.44 -25.92
N HIS A 146 -37.67 -49.42 -25.61
CA HIS A 146 -36.70 -49.36 -24.49
C HIS A 146 -37.30 -48.77 -23.20
N VAL A 147 -38.54 -49.16 -22.89
CA VAL A 147 -39.37 -48.49 -21.88
C VAL A 147 -38.71 -48.53 -20.50
N ASP A 148 -38.16 -49.68 -20.13
CA ASP A 148 -37.45 -49.87 -18.87
C ASP A 148 -36.15 -49.05 -18.81
N GLU A 149 -35.37 -49.01 -19.89
CA GLU A 149 -34.10 -48.27 -19.91
C GLU A 149 -34.34 -46.75 -19.81
N ARG A 150 -35.35 -46.25 -20.53
CA ARG A 150 -35.76 -44.85 -20.53
C ARG A 150 -36.32 -44.44 -19.17
N ALA A 151 -37.19 -45.25 -18.57
CA ALA A 151 -37.73 -45.00 -17.23
C ALA A 151 -36.62 -44.99 -16.16
N ASN A 152 -35.70 -45.94 -16.21
CA ASN A 152 -34.55 -45.98 -15.30
C ASN A 152 -33.65 -44.74 -15.44
N ARG A 153 -33.47 -44.22 -16.66
CA ARG A 153 -32.68 -43.02 -16.92
C ARG A 153 -33.34 -41.76 -16.38
N ILE A 154 -34.66 -41.63 -16.50
CA ILE A 154 -35.44 -40.55 -15.88
C ILE A 154 -35.30 -40.61 -14.35
N GLN A 155 -35.48 -41.79 -13.76
CA GLN A 155 -35.37 -41.97 -12.32
C GLN A 155 -33.97 -41.61 -11.81
N PHE A 156 -32.93 -42.05 -12.51
CA PHE A 156 -31.54 -41.70 -12.17
C PHE A 156 -31.29 -40.18 -12.20
N ALA A 157 -31.87 -39.48 -13.18
CA ALA A 157 -31.79 -38.02 -13.24
C ALA A 157 -32.55 -37.34 -12.09
N ARG A 158 -33.72 -37.88 -11.70
CA ARG A 158 -34.50 -37.40 -10.55
C ARG A 158 -33.74 -37.57 -9.25
N ASP A 159 -33.22 -38.77 -8.99
CA ASP A 159 -32.46 -39.09 -7.78
C ASP A 159 -31.22 -38.19 -7.64
N ALA A 160 -30.59 -37.84 -8.76
CA ALA A 160 -29.45 -36.95 -8.75
C ALA A 160 -29.82 -35.47 -8.54
N ILE A 161 -31.00 -35.02 -9.00
CA ILE A 161 -31.54 -33.70 -8.67
C ILE A 161 -31.84 -33.59 -7.17
N ASP A 162 -32.37 -34.65 -6.56
CA ASP A 162 -32.70 -34.70 -5.13
C ASP A 162 -31.46 -34.87 -4.24
N ASN A 163 -30.34 -35.36 -4.79
CA ASN A 163 -29.11 -35.55 -4.04
C ASN A 163 -28.49 -34.20 -3.60
N PRO A 164 -28.34 -33.92 -2.29
CA PRO A 164 -27.77 -32.66 -1.79
C PRO A 164 -26.26 -32.54 -2.00
N ASP A 165 -25.54 -33.65 -2.20
CA ASP A 165 -24.08 -33.67 -2.34
C ASP A 165 -23.61 -33.31 -3.76
N VAL A 166 -24.54 -33.23 -4.71
CA VAL A 166 -24.26 -32.94 -6.13
C VAL A 166 -24.44 -31.44 -6.41
N SER A 167 -23.45 -30.82 -7.07
CA SER A 167 -23.54 -29.41 -7.47
C SER A 167 -24.69 -29.17 -8.46
N ILE A 168 -25.29 -27.97 -8.44
CA ILE A 168 -26.37 -27.59 -9.37
C ILE A 168 -25.95 -27.74 -10.84
N ALA A 169 -24.71 -27.38 -11.17
CA ALA A 169 -24.17 -27.52 -12.52
C ALA A 169 -24.13 -28.99 -12.99
N GLU A 170 -23.79 -29.90 -12.07
CA GLU A 170 -23.74 -31.34 -12.35
C GLU A 170 -25.14 -31.93 -12.52
N LYS A 171 -26.11 -31.50 -11.71
CA LYS A 171 -27.53 -31.85 -11.88
C LYS A 171 -28.05 -31.42 -13.25
N PHE A 172 -27.79 -30.17 -13.64
CA PHE A 172 -28.19 -29.63 -14.93
C PHE A 172 -27.54 -30.39 -16.10
N ARG A 173 -26.26 -30.72 -15.99
CA ARG A 173 -25.54 -31.52 -16.97
C ARG A 173 -26.20 -32.88 -17.20
N GLN A 174 -26.63 -33.56 -16.14
CA GLN A 174 -27.27 -34.87 -16.25
C GLN A 174 -28.64 -34.79 -16.95
N VAL A 175 -29.43 -33.76 -16.66
CA VAL A 175 -30.67 -33.49 -17.40
C VAL A 175 -30.37 -33.31 -18.90
N LEU A 176 -29.37 -32.50 -19.26
CA LEU A 176 -29.00 -32.30 -20.66
C LEU A 176 -28.50 -33.58 -21.34
N VAL A 177 -27.73 -34.41 -20.66
CA VAL A 177 -27.26 -35.71 -21.18
C VAL A 177 -28.45 -36.63 -21.49
N MET A 178 -29.48 -36.61 -20.64
CA MET A 178 -30.71 -37.35 -20.87
C MET A 178 -31.42 -36.84 -22.15
N TYR A 179 -31.59 -35.53 -22.31
CA TYR A 179 -32.13 -34.93 -23.55
C TYR A 179 -31.32 -35.27 -24.80
N GLN A 180 -29.99 -35.24 -24.69
CA GLN A 180 -29.11 -35.58 -25.80
C GLN A 180 -29.26 -37.05 -26.19
N THR A 181 -29.43 -37.95 -25.22
CA THR A 181 -29.71 -39.36 -25.49
C THR A 181 -31.06 -39.51 -26.19
N GLU A 182 -32.12 -38.86 -25.68
CA GLU A 182 -33.45 -38.97 -26.28
C GLU A 182 -33.47 -38.47 -27.74
N THR A 183 -32.81 -37.33 -27.98
CA THR A 183 -32.63 -36.79 -29.34
C THR A 183 -31.81 -37.72 -30.23
N SER A 184 -30.90 -38.51 -29.66
CA SER A 184 -30.09 -39.46 -30.42
C SER A 184 -30.94 -40.60 -30.98
N TYR A 185 -31.96 -41.06 -30.26
CA TYR A 185 -32.89 -42.08 -30.74
C TYR A 185 -33.64 -41.64 -32.00
N GLY A 186 -34.00 -40.36 -32.10
CA GLY A 186 -34.61 -39.80 -33.32
C GLY A 186 -33.65 -39.63 -34.51
N ARG A 187 -32.36 -39.91 -34.33
CA ARG A 187 -31.32 -39.78 -35.38
C ARG A 187 -30.70 -41.10 -35.79
N THR A 188 -30.89 -42.16 -35.00
CA THR A 188 -30.27 -43.46 -35.22
C THR A 188 -31.31 -44.50 -35.61
N ILE A 189 -31.00 -45.22 -36.68
CA ILE A 189 -31.75 -46.40 -37.11
C ILE A 189 -31.23 -47.58 -36.29
N GLU A 190 -32.13 -48.31 -35.64
CA GLU A 190 -31.78 -49.41 -34.75
C GLU A 190 -32.85 -50.50 -34.84
N THR A 191 -32.41 -51.75 -34.66
CA THR A 191 -33.30 -52.92 -34.54
C THR A 191 -33.17 -53.51 -33.15
N TYR A 192 -34.30 -53.76 -32.49
CA TYR A 192 -34.32 -54.40 -31.17
C TYR A 192 -35.28 -55.59 -31.16
N PRO A 193 -34.97 -56.66 -30.39
CA PRO A 193 -35.87 -57.79 -30.23
C PRO A 193 -37.03 -57.39 -29.30
N ASP A 194 -38.24 -57.74 -29.67
CA ASP A 194 -39.44 -57.58 -28.85
C ASP A 194 -40.44 -58.71 -29.13
N THR A 195 -41.33 -58.99 -28.18
CA THR A 195 -42.35 -60.02 -28.34
C THR A 195 -43.69 -59.36 -28.63
N ILE A 196 -44.22 -59.58 -29.83
CA ILE A 196 -45.55 -59.06 -30.21
C ILE A 196 -46.59 -60.18 -30.17
N THR A 197 -47.79 -59.86 -29.70
CA THR A 197 -48.91 -60.80 -29.72
C THR A 197 -49.76 -60.57 -30.97
N ILE A 198 -49.76 -61.52 -31.91
CA ILE A 198 -50.65 -61.49 -33.08
C ILE A 198 -51.62 -62.67 -32.98
N GLY A 199 -52.92 -62.38 -32.83
CA GLY A 199 -53.95 -63.42 -32.80
C GLY A 199 -53.87 -64.39 -31.61
N GLY A 200 -53.27 -63.96 -30.49
CA GLY A 200 -53.12 -64.78 -29.27
C GLY A 200 -51.88 -65.68 -29.26
N VAL A 201 -51.00 -65.56 -30.26
CA VAL A 201 -49.68 -66.22 -30.28
C VAL A 201 -48.61 -65.15 -30.08
N GLU A 202 -47.73 -65.37 -29.10
CA GLU A 202 -46.52 -64.57 -28.90
C GLU A 202 -45.49 -64.93 -29.98
N LEU A 203 -45.04 -63.94 -30.73
CA LEU A 203 -43.97 -64.07 -31.71
C LEU A 203 -42.82 -63.15 -31.29
N ASP A 204 -41.63 -63.73 -31.18
CA ASP A 204 -40.40 -62.97 -31.09
C ASP A 204 -40.09 -62.35 -32.45
N VAL A 205 -40.01 -61.03 -32.48
CA VAL A 205 -39.76 -60.24 -33.69
C VAL A 205 -38.61 -59.27 -33.46
N GLU A 206 -37.91 -58.91 -34.53
CA GLU A 206 -37.03 -57.75 -34.52
C GLU A 206 -37.81 -56.54 -35.03
N ILE A 207 -37.98 -55.53 -34.18
CA ILE A 207 -38.62 -54.26 -34.54
C ILE A 207 -37.53 -53.30 -35.03
N ALA A 208 -37.75 -52.70 -36.20
CA ALA A 208 -36.89 -51.64 -36.73
C ALA A 208 -37.44 -50.25 -36.36
N ARG A 209 -36.63 -49.43 -35.71
CA ARG A 209 -36.85 -47.99 -35.51
C ARG A 209 -36.12 -47.22 -36.62
N ILE A 210 -36.85 -46.40 -37.37
CA ILE A 210 -36.35 -45.58 -38.50
C ILE A 210 -36.80 -44.14 -38.34
#